data_AF-A0A497T011-F1
#
_entry.id   AF-A0A497T011-F1
#
_cell.length_a   1.000
_cell.length_b   1.000
_cell.length_c   1.000
_cell.angle_alpha   90.00
_cell.angle_beta   90.00
_cell.angle_gamma   90.00
#
_symmetry.space_group_name_H-M   'P 1'
#
loop_
_entity.id
_entity.type
_entity.pdbx_description
1 polymer ?
#
loop_
_entity_poly.entity_id
_entity_poly.type
_entity_poly.pdbx_seq_one_letter_code
_entity_poly.pdbx_strand_id
1 'polypeptide(L)'
;MTKVELKIGIPERKTGEKIELDLEFLSEIVVKLIKRDILERYKKTGELTEEDWKFCEAIDWHPTDELPLREELVKELKKIEEGEYSKELSPDELEDWFNKL
;
A
#
# COMPACT_ATOMS: atom_id res chain seq x y z
N MET A 1 22.43 15.30 24.49
CA MET A 1 21.04 14.91 24.18
C MET A 1 20.84 15.12 22.70
N THR A 2 20.76 14.02 21.95
CA THR A 2 20.76 14.02 20.49
C THR A 2 19.37 14.42 19.98
N LYS A 3 19.30 15.51 19.21
CA LYS A 3 18.06 16.02 18.60
C LYS A 3 17.72 15.10 17.44
N VAL A 4 16.67 14.30 17.58
CA VAL A 4 16.18 13.43 16.48
C VAL A 4 15.25 14.28 15.62
N GLU A 5 15.71 14.65 14.43
CA GLU A 5 14.88 15.34 13.44
C GLU A 5 13.94 14.33 12.77
N LEU A 6 12.68 14.30 13.23
CA LEU A 6 11.60 13.64 12.52
C LEU A 6 11.31 14.45 11.25
N LYS A 7 11.90 14.04 10.11
CA LYS A 7 11.50 14.51 8.78
C LYS A 7 10.14 13.91 8.41
N ILE A 8 9.10 14.41 9.08
CA ILE A 8 7.75 14.33 8.54
C ILE A 8 7.78 15.30 7.36
N GLY A 9 7.51 14.82 6.14
CA GLY A 9 7.44 15.66 4.94
C GLY A 9 6.27 16.64 5.03
N ILE A 10 6.40 17.64 5.89
CA ILE A 10 5.55 18.82 5.91
C ILE A 10 6.14 19.72 4.82
N PRO A 11 5.37 20.10 3.78
CA PRO A 11 5.88 20.99 2.75
C PRO A 11 6.45 22.25 3.40
N GLU A 12 7.66 22.64 3.01
CA GLU A 12 8.35 23.82 3.54
C GLU A 12 7.45 25.06 3.33
N ARG A 13 6.75 25.50 4.38
CA ARG A 13 5.92 26.71 4.35
C ARG A 13 6.57 27.80 5.18
N LYS A 14 6.50 29.03 4.66
CA LYS A 14 7.20 30.20 5.18
C LYS A 14 6.74 30.50 6.61
N THR A 15 7.72 30.73 7.48
CA THR A 15 7.53 31.08 8.89
C THR A 15 6.66 32.33 9.00
N GLY A 16 5.41 32.18 9.45
CA GLY A 16 4.46 33.29 9.65
C GLY A 16 3.04 33.08 9.10
N GLU A 17 2.78 32.02 8.33
CA GLU A 17 1.40 31.68 7.93
C GLU A 17 0.58 31.17 9.13
N LYS A 18 -0.53 31.84 9.43
CA LYS A 18 -1.55 31.32 10.36
C LYS A 18 -2.09 30.03 9.74
N ILE A 19 -1.84 28.90 10.40
CA ILE A 19 -2.50 27.64 10.06
C ILE A 19 -3.94 27.80 10.54
N GLU A 20 -4.87 27.95 9.60
CA GLU A 20 -6.27 27.72 9.87
C GLU A 20 -6.43 26.21 10.06
N LEU A 21 -6.35 25.78 11.32
CA LEU A 21 -6.54 24.39 11.71
C LEU A 21 -8.04 24.09 11.61
N ASP A 22 -8.50 23.79 10.40
CA ASP A 22 -9.82 23.23 10.24
C ASP A 22 -9.84 21.76 10.73
N LEU A 23 -11.03 21.31 11.13
CA LEU A 23 -11.22 19.97 11.69
C LEU A 23 -10.95 18.87 10.67
N GLU A 24 -11.14 19.15 9.38
CA GLU A 24 -10.94 18.21 8.29
C GLU A 24 -9.46 17.89 8.13
N PHE A 25 -8.61 18.92 8.03
CA PHE A 25 -7.17 18.80 8.00
C PHE A 25 -6.61 18.06 9.22
N LEU A 26 -7.10 18.38 10.42
CA LEU A 26 -6.69 17.68 11.64
C LEU A 26 -7.04 16.19 11.58
N SER A 27 -8.24 15.85 11.11
CA SER A 27 -8.68 14.46 10.99
C SER A 27 -7.82 13.66 10.00
N GLU A 28 -7.47 14.25 8.86
CA GLU A 28 -6.59 13.62 7.88
C GLU A 28 -5.20 13.33 8.45
N ILE A 29 -4.63 14.29 9.19
CA ILE A 29 -3.30 14.14 9.79
C ILE A 29 -3.32 13.03 10.86
N VAL A 30 -4.37 12.96 11.67
CA VAL A 30 -4.53 11.89 12.67
C VAL A 30 -4.62 10.53 11.99
N VAL A 31 -5.43 10.39 10.94
CA VAL A 31 -5.54 9.13 10.18
C VAL A 31 -4.18 8.71 9.60
N LYS A 32 -3.43 9.64 9.01
CA LYS A 32 -2.08 9.37 8.47
C LYS A 32 -1.10 8.91 9.55
N LEU A 33 -1.14 9.52 10.73
CA LEU A 33 -0.26 9.14 11.84
C LEU A 33 -0.58 7.74 12.37
N ILE A 34 -1.87 7.40 12.50
CA ILE A 34 -2.32 6.08 12.94
C ILE A 34 -1.94 5.02 11.89
N LYS A 35 -2.24 5.25 10.61
CA LYS A 35 -1.83 4.35 9.51
C LYS A 35 -0.33 4.05 9.55
N ARG A 36 0.49 5.09 9.77
CA ARG A 36 1.94 4.93 9.87
C ARG A 36 2.37 4.08 11.06
N ASP A 37 1.79 4.30 12.24
CA ASP A 37 2.10 3.50 13.42
C ASP A 37 1.74 2.02 13.20
N ILE A 38 0.53 1.75 12.72
CA ILE A 38 0.05 0.41 12.41
C ILE A 38 0.97 -0.27 11.39
N LEU A 39 1.28 0.40 10.28
CA LEU A 39 2.14 -0.14 9.23
C LEU A 39 3.53 -0.49 9.75
N GLU A 40 4.14 0.37 10.57
CA GLU A 40 5.47 0.14 11.11
C GLU A 40 5.51 -1.00 12.14
N ARG A 41 4.44 -1.18 12.93
CA ARG A 41 4.31 -2.37 13.79
C ARG A 41 4.08 -3.61 12.96
N TYR A 42 3.15 -3.57 12.01
CA TYR A 42 2.82 -4.68 11.13
C TYR A 42 4.03 -5.17 10.32
N LYS A 43 4.86 -4.27 9.79
CA LYS A 43 6.11 -4.63 9.10
C LYS A 43 7.08 -5.43 9.98
N LYS A 44 7.05 -5.22 11.31
CA LYS A 44 7.95 -5.88 12.26
C LYS A 44 7.37 -7.20 12.78
N THR A 45 6.08 -7.25 13.05
CA THR A 45 5.43 -8.40 13.70
C THR A 45 4.65 -9.29 12.75
N GLY A 46 4.17 -8.74 11.63
CA GLY A 46 3.20 -9.38 10.74
C GLY A 46 1.77 -9.46 11.31
N GLU A 47 1.52 -8.81 12.45
CA GLU A 47 0.28 -8.95 13.22
C GLU A 47 -0.40 -7.60 13.45
N LEU A 48 -1.73 -7.63 13.52
CA LEU A 48 -2.58 -6.49 13.87
C LEU A 48 -3.34 -6.79 15.16
N THR A 49 -3.47 -5.77 16.02
CA THR A 49 -4.35 -5.85 17.18
C THR A 49 -5.81 -5.73 16.76
N GLU A 50 -6.75 -6.09 17.63
CA GLU A 50 -8.18 -5.92 17.37
C GLU A 50 -8.57 -4.45 17.14
N GLU A 51 -7.92 -3.52 17.85
CA GLU A 51 -8.11 -2.08 17.66
C GLU A 51 -7.61 -1.61 16.29
N ASP A 52 -6.44 -2.11 15.87
CA ASP A 52 -5.89 -1.82 14.54
C ASP A 52 -6.84 -2.31 13.45
N TRP A 53 -7.38 -3.53 13.59
CA TRP A 53 -8.36 -4.10 12.66
C TRP A 53 -9.60 -3.23 12.52
N LYS A 54 -10.22 -2.83 13.64
CA LYS A 54 -11.41 -1.97 13.63
C LYS A 54 -11.15 -0.62 12.95
N PHE A 55 -9.98 -0.03 13.22
CA PHE A 55 -9.58 1.22 12.57
C PHE A 55 -9.41 1.04 11.06
N CYS A 56 -8.74 -0.03 10.63
CA CYS A 56 -8.50 -0.36 9.23
C CYS A 56 -9.81 -0.58 8.45
N GLU A 57 -10.74 -1.37 9.01
CA GLU A 57 -12.06 -1.60 8.41
C GLU A 57 -12.89 -0.32 8.28
N ALA A 58 -12.86 0.53 9.31
CA ALA A 58 -13.64 1.77 9.32
C ALA A 58 -13.24 2.76 8.20
N ILE A 59 -12.01 2.65 7.67
CA ILE A 59 -11.48 3.54 6.63
C ILE A 59 -11.15 2.81 5.32
N ASP A 60 -11.56 1.55 5.20
CA ASP A 60 -11.31 0.70 4.02
C ASP A 60 -9.83 0.69 3.60
N TRP A 61 -8.94 0.36 4.53
CA TRP A 61 -7.50 0.32 4.29
C TRP A 61 -6.87 -0.88 4.97
N HIS A 62 -5.91 -1.55 4.31
CA HIS A 62 -5.13 -2.63 4.93
C HIS A 62 -3.62 -2.33 4.85
N PRO A 63 -2.82 -2.65 5.89
CA PRO A 63 -1.37 -2.38 5.87
C PRO A 63 -0.61 -2.99 4.69
N THR A 64 -1.10 -4.10 4.14
CA THR A 64 -0.49 -4.75 2.96
C THR A 64 -0.57 -3.89 1.70
N ASP A 65 -1.50 -2.95 1.62
CA ASP A 65 -1.69 -2.08 0.45
C ASP A 65 -0.49 -1.15 0.25
N GLU A 66 0.22 -0.82 1.33
CA GLU A 66 1.42 0.03 1.35
C GLU A 66 2.73 -0.77 1.27
N LEU A 67 2.66 -2.10 1.29
CA LEU A 67 3.84 -2.95 1.22
C LEU A 67 4.27 -3.12 -0.24
N PRO A 68 5.59 -3.12 -0.53
CA PRO A 68 6.07 -3.48 -1.85
C PRO A 68 5.66 -4.92 -2.17
N LEU A 69 5.34 -5.17 -3.44
CA LEU A 69 5.13 -6.53 -3.91
C LEU A 69 6.35 -7.40 -3.60
N ARG A 70 6.10 -8.63 -3.18
CA ARG A 70 7.18 -9.60 -2.93
C ARG A 70 7.92 -9.89 -4.23
N GLU A 71 9.25 -9.81 -4.20
CA GLU A 71 10.06 -10.00 -5.40
C GLU A 71 9.87 -11.39 -6.03
N GLU A 72 9.57 -12.40 -5.22
CA GLU A 72 9.30 -13.76 -5.68
C GLU A 72 8.05 -13.79 -6.57
N LEU A 73 6.97 -13.13 -6.14
CA LEU A 73 5.75 -13.01 -6.91
C LEU A 73 5.99 -12.25 -8.22
N VAL A 74 6.77 -11.17 -8.17
CA VAL A 74 7.16 -10.42 -9.38
C VAL A 74 7.94 -11.32 -10.35
N LYS A 75 8.86 -12.15 -9.85
CA LYS A 75 9.63 -13.09 -10.69
C LYS A 75 8.75 -14.18 -11.29
N GLU A 76 7.79 -14.70 -10.54
CA GLU A 76 6.82 -15.69 -11.05
C GLU A 76 5.93 -15.09 -12.13
N LEU A 77 5.40 -13.89 -11.92
CA LEU A 77 4.58 -13.19 -12.91
C LEU A 77 5.37 -12.92 -14.19
N LYS A 78 6.64 -12.50 -14.10
CA LYS A 78 7.50 -12.34 -15.28
C LYS A 78 7.75 -13.64 -16.04
N LYS A 79 7.92 -14.77 -15.34
CA LYS A 79 8.05 -16.07 -16.00
C LYS A 79 6.76 -16.48 -16.73
N ILE A 80 5.61 -16.13 -16.18
CA ILE A 80 4.32 -16.36 -16.84
C ILE A 80 4.20 -15.46 -18.07
N GLU A 81 4.51 -14.17 -17.94
CA GLU A 81 4.55 -13.16 -19.02
C GLU A 81 5.48 -13.56 -20.16
N GLU A 82 6.63 -14.17 -19.87
CA GLU A 82 7.57 -14.67 -20.87
C GLU A 82 7.27 -16.11 -21.32
N GLY A 83 6.27 -16.75 -20.69
CA GLY A 83 5.93 -18.16 -20.87
C GLY A 83 5.01 -18.45 -22.06
N GLU A 84 4.81 -19.73 -22.33
CA GLU A 84 4.00 -20.22 -23.46
C GLU A 84 2.55 -19.71 -23.45
N TYR A 85 2.00 -19.44 -22.27
CA TYR A 85 0.64 -18.93 -22.06
C TYR A 85 0.48 -17.41 -22.30
N SER A 86 1.58 -16.70 -22.56
CA SER A 86 1.56 -15.27 -22.89
C SER A 86 1.69 -14.99 -24.38
N LYS A 87 1.77 -16.05 -25.20
CA LYS A 87 1.71 -15.92 -26.65
C LYS A 87 0.30 -15.53 -27.05
N GLU A 88 0.19 -14.51 -27.89
CA GLU A 88 -1.07 -14.21 -28.57
C GLU A 88 -1.51 -15.45 -29.36
N LEU A 89 -2.66 -16.01 -28.98
CA LEU A 89 -3.30 -17.07 -29.73
C LEU A 89 -4.08 -16.42 -30.89
N SER A 90 -3.92 -16.98 -32.08
CA SER A 90 -4.86 -16.68 -33.16
C SER A 90 -6.27 -17.17 -32.78
N PRO A 91 -7.34 -16.61 -33.40
CA PRO A 91 -8.71 -17.05 -33.12
C PRO A 91 -8.90 -18.57 -33.24
N ASP A 92 -8.26 -19.19 -34.24
CA ASP A 92 -8.34 -20.64 -34.48
C ASP A 92 -7.62 -21.44 -33.37
N GLU A 93 -6.45 -20.97 -32.90
CA GLU A 93 -5.72 -21.60 -31.79
C GLU A 93 -6.44 -21.44 -30.45
N LEU A 94 -7.17 -20.34 -30.27
CA LEU A 94 -7.95 -20.06 -29.06
C LEU A 94 -9.20 -20.96 -28.99
N GLU A 95 -9.85 -21.19 -30.13
CA GLU A 95 -10.98 -22.13 -30.25
C GLU A 95 -10.52 -23.58 -30.00
N ASP A 96 -9.36 -23.98 -30.53
CA ASP A 96 -8.75 -25.28 -30.27
C ASP A 96 -8.33 -25.47 -28.81
N TRP A 97 -7.85 -24.42 -28.13
CA TRP A 97 -7.54 -24.45 -26.71
C TRP A 97 -8.80 -24.58 -25.85
N PHE A 98 -9.85 -23.81 -26.15
CA PHE A 98 -11.13 -23.86 -25.43
C PHE A 98 -11.79 -25.24 -25.53
N ASN A 99 -11.70 -25.90 -26.69
CA ASN A 99 -12.25 -27.24 -26.89
C ASN A 99 -11.46 -28.36 -26.19
N LYS A 100 -10.27 -28.08 -25.64
CA LYS A 100 -9.43 -29.03 -24.89
C LYS A 100 -9.56 -28.89 -23.36
N LEU A 101 -10.24 -27.85 -22.89
CA LEU A 101 -10.55 -27.57 -21.47
C LEU A 101 -11.70 -28.43 -20.96
#